data_AF-A0A7D9LY04-F1
#
_entry.id   AF-A0A7D9LY04-F1
#
_cell.length_a   1.000
_cell.length_b   1.000
_cell.length_c   1.000
_cell.angle_alpha   90.00
_cell.angle_beta   90.00
_cell.angle_gamma   90.00
#
_symmetry.space_group_name_H-M   'P 1'
#
loop_
_entity.id
_entity.type
_entity.pdbx_description
1 polymer ?
#
loop_
_entity_poly.entity_id
_entity_poly.type
_entity_poly.pdbx_seq_one_letter_code
_entity_poly.pdbx_strand_id
1 'polypeptide(L)'
;MEPASFQSLWYKMIDEPNDDYGQGSRFQSVLTNVQFSANYKDSKIVRHLKENIGPNRQLSICFNIDLMGEHPAFNYSFARIVGSIGLAGEKAPHFFDYGRLLRRLPAARELSYAPFTVDGNKKKIYIDLGNSLAIGRNGYILKSVGQLQLGVYAGKDETGVDTPNCLDKITWISRIYYTEYGGYIFTAGISVIDIPSHLELKLDKQFVLAKIDEGGTCLNILLAENKEGINVRPYNSRLVFRAQHEDVIHGNFFVTIFGKKPTTTTNINLKLETADSIIRDHPLGPAQPFGLFKDTVDPSIYNYYFYAMNDPNNIRKIIDGQIYALQYTFNGYPLNPDRNEAMNSAICIHVYDEITPSDQPTWVIDILPIFQLYANLFPVMRSFVDLGDYNSVVEKKCHILTTMSLDFQDPQYMP
;
A
#
# COMPACT_ATOMS: atom_id res chain seq x y z
N MET A 1 10.41 -14.05 -4.94
CA MET A 1 9.55 -13.09 -4.21
C MET A 1 8.34 -12.86 -5.07
N GLU A 2 7.14 -12.83 -4.49
CA GLU A 2 5.95 -12.50 -5.26
C GLU A 2 5.86 -10.96 -5.45
N PRO A 3 5.61 -10.46 -6.66
CA PRO A 3 5.39 -9.03 -6.86
C PRO A 3 4.20 -8.52 -6.04
N ALA A 4 4.34 -7.35 -5.43
CA ALA A 4 3.31 -6.71 -4.63
C ALA A 4 3.27 -5.20 -4.96
N SER A 5 2.07 -4.62 -5.03
CA SER A 5 1.94 -3.18 -5.17
C SER A 5 2.35 -2.47 -3.89
N PHE A 6 2.84 -1.23 -4.02
CA PHE A 6 2.98 -0.33 -2.88
C PHE A 6 1.60 -0.02 -2.30
N GLN A 7 1.57 0.13 -0.97
CA GLN A 7 0.39 0.45 -0.18
C GLN A 7 0.75 1.55 0.82
N SER A 8 -0.29 2.22 1.34
CA SER A 8 -0.13 3.25 2.37
C SER A 8 0.82 4.38 1.94
N LEU A 9 0.75 4.81 0.68
CA LEU A 9 1.51 5.95 0.19
C LEU A 9 1.07 7.23 0.92
N TRP A 10 2.03 8.01 1.39
CA TRP A 10 1.79 9.34 1.97
C TRP A 10 3.10 10.14 2.07
N TYR A 11 2.99 11.45 2.31
CA TYR A 11 4.14 12.30 2.61
C TYR A 11 4.66 12.04 4.01
N LYS A 12 5.67 11.16 4.11
CA LYS A 12 6.30 10.78 5.37
C LYS A 12 7.25 11.88 5.88
N MET A 13 7.89 12.62 4.97
CA MET A 13 8.64 13.84 5.27
C MET A 13 7.72 15.06 5.22
N ILE A 14 7.22 15.47 6.38
CA ILE A 14 6.21 16.55 6.48
C ILE A 14 6.82 17.95 6.67
N ASP A 15 8.10 18.04 7.03
CA ASP A 15 8.84 19.29 7.20
C ASP A 15 9.28 19.90 5.86
N GLU A 16 9.44 19.07 4.83
CA GLU A 16 9.73 19.48 3.45
C GLU A 16 8.80 18.72 2.47
N PRO A 17 7.50 19.05 2.39
CA PRO A 17 6.52 18.29 1.60
C PRO A 17 6.65 18.51 0.08
N ASN A 18 7.73 19.12 -0.38
CA ASN A 18 7.91 19.46 -1.79
C ASN A 18 8.60 18.30 -2.50
N ASP A 19 7.99 17.85 -3.61
CA ASP A 19 8.50 16.81 -4.53
C ASP A 19 8.31 15.34 -4.05
N ASP A 20 8.52 14.39 -4.95
CA ASP A 20 8.20 12.96 -4.76
C ASP A 20 9.12 12.24 -3.77
N TYR A 21 10.31 12.78 -3.48
CA TYR A 21 11.24 12.19 -2.50
C TYR A 21 10.70 12.22 -1.07
N GLY A 22 9.76 13.14 -0.78
CA GLY A 22 9.05 13.28 0.49
C GLY A 22 8.13 12.09 0.84
N GLN A 23 7.83 11.25 -0.14
CA GLN A 23 6.87 10.16 -0.01
C GLN A 23 7.49 8.93 0.68
N GLY A 24 6.66 8.26 1.48
CA GLY A 24 6.94 6.97 2.07
C GLY A 24 5.87 5.97 1.67
N SER A 25 6.25 4.71 1.54
CA SER A 25 5.33 3.63 1.23
C SER A 25 5.65 2.37 2.02
N ARG A 26 4.69 1.45 2.05
CA ARG A 26 4.80 0.11 2.62
C ARG A 26 4.50 -0.90 1.54
N PHE A 27 5.19 -2.03 1.55
CA PHE A 27 4.72 -3.20 0.81
C PHE A 27 4.90 -4.45 1.65
N GLN A 28 4.01 -5.41 1.43
CA GLN A 28 4.04 -6.72 2.05
C GLN A 28 4.01 -7.78 0.96
N SER A 29 4.87 -8.79 1.09
CA SER A 29 5.01 -9.87 0.13
C SER A 29 5.53 -11.14 0.82
N VAL A 30 5.67 -12.22 0.05
CA VAL A 30 6.32 -13.46 0.46
C VAL A 30 7.58 -13.73 -0.37
N LEU A 31 8.64 -14.14 0.33
CA LEU A 31 9.79 -14.80 -0.27
C LEU A 31 9.42 -16.26 -0.49
N THR A 32 9.47 -16.70 -1.74
CA THR A 32 9.16 -18.07 -2.16
C THR A 32 10.44 -18.85 -2.41
N ASN A 33 10.35 -20.18 -2.30
CA ASN A 33 11.46 -21.10 -2.52
C ASN A 33 12.72 -20.72 -1.72
N VAL A 34 12.56 -20.39 -0.44
CA VAL A 34 13.67 -19.90 0.39
C VAL A 34 14.71 -20.99 0.58
N GLN A 35 15.96 -20.65 0.24
CA GLN A 35 17.14 -21.48 0.46
C GLN A 35 18.01 -20.83 1.54
N PHE A 36 18.53 -21.66 2.45
CA PHE A 36 19.41 -21.21 3.52
C PHE A 36 20.83 -21.64 3.22
N SER A 37 21.80 -20.74 3.41
CA SER A 37 23.21 -21.03 3.22
C SER A 37 23.71 -22.12 4.18
N ALA A 38 24.86 -22.73 3.86
CA ALA A 38 25.48 -23.76 4.71
C ALA A 38 25.80 -23.23 6.12
N ASN A 39 26.14 -21.94 6.23
CA ASN A 39 26.53 -21.27 7.47
C ASN A 39 25.33 -20.75 8.29
N TYR A 40 24.10 -21.19 8.00
CA TYR A 40 22.90 -20.76 8.74
C TYR A 40 22.99 -20.97 10.25
N LYS A 41 23.84 -21.91 10.70
CA LYS A 41 24.06 -22.21 12.12
C LYS A 41 24.71 -21.06 12.87
N ASP A 42 25.35 -20.10 12.20
CA ASP A 42 26.04 -18.99 12.88
C ASP A 42 25.08 -17.89 13.34
N SER A 43 23.88 -17.82 12.76
CA SER A 43 22.84 -16.85 13.14
C SER A 43 21.69 -17.54 13.86
N LYS A 44 21.41 -17.11 15.10
CA LYS A 44 20.25 -17.59 15.88
C LYS A 44 18.93 -17.37 15.14
N ILE A 45 18.80 -16.22 14.45
CA ILE A 45 17.60 -15.86 13.70
C ILE A 45 17.44 -16.77 12.48
N VAL A 46 18.49 -16.91 11.67
CA VAL A 46 18.43 -17.72 10.45
C VAL A 46 18.19 -19.20 10.80
N ARG A 47 18.78 -19.68 11.89
CA ARG A 47 18.50 -21.02 12.43
C ARG A 47 17.03 -21.18 12.81
N HIS A 48 16.48 -20.25 13.59
CA HIS A 48 15.07 -20.27 13.97
C HIS A 48 14.14 -20.27 12.74
N LEU A 49 14.41 -19.41 11.76
CA LEU A 49 13.63 -19.37 10.52
C LEU A 49 13.70 -20.70 9.78
N LYS A 50 14.90 -21.29 9.61
CA LYS A 50 15.05 -22.57 8.90
C LYS A 50 14.36 -23.73 9.61
N GLU A 51 14.43 -23.78 10.93
CA GLU A 51 13.83 -24.85 11.74
C GLU A 51 12.30 -24.79 11.79
N ASN A 52 11.72 -23.59 11.59
CA ASN A 52 10.28 -23.35 11.71
C ASN A 52 9.64 -22.96 10.38
N ILE A 53 10.38 -22.95 9.26
CA ILE A 53 9.82 -22.64 7.95
C ILE A 53 8.81 -23.73 7.59
N GLY A 54 7.59 -23.30 7.24
CA GLY A 54 6.53 -24.22 6.84
C GLY A 54 6.87 -25.02 5.58
N PRO A 55 6.04 -26.01 5.22
CA PRO A 55 6.25 -26.89 4.06
C PRO A 55 6.38 -26.12 2.74
N ASN A 56 5.72 -24.96 2.62
CA ASN A 56 5.79 -24.09 1.44
C ASN A 56 7.14 -23.37 1.28
N ARG A 57 8.03 -23.46 2.28
CA ARG A 57 9.34 -22.80 2.30
C ARG A 57 9.25 -21.29 2.03
N GLN A 58 8.27 -20.64 2.65
CA GLN A 58 7.99 -19.22 2.48
C GLN A 58 8.36 -18.40 3.73
N LEU A 59 8.80 -17.17 3.51
CA LEU A 59 8.95 -16.15 4.55
C LEU A 59 8.09 -14.94 4.18
N SER A 60 7.40 -14.37 5.16
CA SER A 60 6.66 -13.11 4.99
C SER A 60 7.62 -11.94 5.17
N ILE A 61 7.50 -10.93 4.32
CA ILE A 61 8.23 -9.67 4.43
C ILE A 61 7.25 -8.50 4.44
N CYS A 62 7.54 -7.51 5.27
CA CYS A 62 6.82 -6.24 5.30
C CYS A 62 7.85 -5.13 5.43
N PHE A 63 8.03 -4.36 4.36
CA PHE A 63 9.07 -3.34 4.26
C PHE A 63 8.46 -1.97 4.02
N ASN A 64 9.05 -0.98 4.66
CA ASN A 64 8.80 0.44 4.47
C ASN A 64 9.95 1.01 3.63
N ILE A 65 9.60 1.83 2.65
CA ILE A 65 10.56 2.54 1.80
C ILE A 65 10.35 4.04 1.98
N ASP A 66 11.43 4.76 2.27
CA ASP A 66 11.47 6.22 2.40
C ASP A 66 12.87 6.77 2.05
N LEU A 67 13.06 8.10 2.10
CA LEU A 67 14.34 8.77 1.83
C LEU A 67 14.94 8.42 0.46
N MET A 68 14.13 8.42 -0.59
CA MET A 68 14.64 8.27 -1.95
C MET A 68 15.59 9.44 -2.27
N GLY A 69 16.80 9.13 -2.73
CA GLY A 69 17.79 10.13 -3.08
C GLY A 69 17.41 10.87 -4.37
N GLU A 70 17.50 12.20 -4.33
CA GLU A 70 17.27 13.06 -5.48
C GLU A 70 18.52 13.20 -6.35
N HIS A 71 18.33 13.48 -7.65
CA HIS A 71 19.44 13.88 -8.52
C HIS A 71 19.85 15.32 -8.17
N PRO A 72 21.14 15.70 -8.13
CA PRO A 72 22.35 14.92 -8.44
C PRO A 72 23.06 14.35 -7.19
N ALA A 73 22.34 14.01 -6.12
CA ALA A 73 22.99 13.54 -4.89
C ALA A 73 23.72 12.20 -5.12
N PHE A 74 24.78 11.95 -4.33
CA PHE A 74 25.57 10.71 -4.40
C PHE A 74 24.74 9.43 -4.12
N ASN A 75 23.57 9.58 -3.49
CA ASN A 75 22.61 8.52 -3.23
C ASN A 75 21.42 8.53 -4.19
N TYR A 76 21.51 9.22 -5.34
CA TYR A 76 20.51 9.12 -6.40
C TYR A 76 20.28 7.64 -6.76
N SER A 77 19.02 7.22 -6.87
CA SER A 77 18.53 5.83 -7.00
C SER A 77 18.56 4.94 -5.76
N PHE A 78 19.07 5.43 -4.63
CA PHE A 78 19.01 4.71 -3.35
C PHE A 78 17.89 5.26 -2.46
N ALA A 79 17.25 4.35 -1.73
CA ALA A 79 16.28 4.67 -0.70
C ALA A 79 16.62 3.89 0.58
N ARG A 80 16.07 4.33 1.70
CA ARG A 80 16.12 3.54 2.94
C ARG A 80 15.00 2.50 2.92
N ILE A 81 15.37 1.26 3.23
CA ILE A 81 14.44 0.15 3.43
C ILE A 81 14.53 -0.31 4.88
N VAL A 82 13.41 -0.29 5.59
CA VAL A 82 13.31 -0.75 6.98
C VAL A 82 12.05 -1.59 7.12
N GLY A 83 12.14 -2.74 7.78
CA GLY A 83 10.96 -3.59 7.95
C GLY A 83 11.28 -4.90 8.64
N SER A 84 10.39 -5.88 8.44
CA SER A 84 10.47 -7.18 9.11
C SER A 84 10.46 -8.33 8.12
N ILE A 85 11.11 -9.41 8.53
CA ILE A 85 11.06 -10.72 7.89
C ILE A 85 10.65 -11.75 8.95
N GLY A 86 9.69 -12.60 8.60
CA GLY A 86 9.13 -13.58 9.52
C GLY A 86 8.67 -14.85 8.80
N LEU A 87 8.24 -15.83 9.58
CA LEU A 87 7.65 -17.05 9.05
C LEU A 87 6.33 -16.72 8.35
N ALA A 88 6.14 -17.22 7.13
CA ALA A 88 4.84 -17.18 6.47
C ALA A 88 3.96 -18.28 7.06
N GLY A 89 2.74 -17.94 7.48
CA GLY A 89 1.77 -18.94 7.90
C GLY A 89 1.22 -19.71 6.69
N GLU A 90 0.99 -21.02 6.83
CA GLU A 90 0.53 -21.87 5.71
C GLU A 90 -0.78 -21.42 5.06
N LYS A 91 -1.67 -20.80 5.85
CA LYS A 91 -2.96 -20.25 5.40
C LYS A 91 -3.02 -18.73 5.50
N ALA A 92 -1.88 -18.09 5.77
CA ALA A 92 -1.83 -16.65 5.90
C ALA A 92 -1.90 -16.00 4.51
N PRO A 93 -2.61 -14.88 4.36
CA PRO A 93 -2.55 -14.10 3.13
C PRO A 93 -1.12 -13.60 2.90
N HIS A 94 -0.72 -13.55 1.63
CA HIS A 94 0.66 -13.20 1.26
C HIS A 94 0.95 -11.69 1.34
N PHE A 95 -0.08 -10.86 1.18
CA PHE A 95 0.08 -9.42 0.92
C PHE A 95 -0.56 -8.51 1.97
N PHE A 96 -1.16 -9.11 3.00
CA PHE A 96 -1.75 -8.39 4.11
C PHE A 96 -1.79 -9.30 5.35
N ASP A 97 -2.02 -8.75 6.53
CA ASP A 97 -2.41 -9.51 7.72
C ASP A 97 -3.94 -9.49 7.90
N TYR A 98 -4.53 -10.50 8.53
CA TYR A 98 -5.93 -10.46 9.01
C TYR A 98 -6.16 -9.40 10.11
N GLY A 99 -5.21 -8.47 10.28
CA GLY A 99 -5.22 -7.48 11.31
C GLY A 99 -6.21 -6.35 11.06
N ARG A 100 -6.25 -5.50 12.05
CA ARG A 100 -7.06 -4.30 12.18
C ARG A 100 -6.29 -3.10 11.66
N LEU A 101 -6.95 -1.95 11.55
CA LEU A 101 -6.35 -0.74 11.01
C LEU A 101 -6.74 0.46 11.86
N LEU A 102 -5.75 1.13 12.43
CA LEU A 102 -5.92 2.47 12.97
C LEU A 102 -5.81 3.46 11.80
N ARG A 103 -6.87 4.23 11.55
CA ARG A 103 -6.95 5.23 10.49
C ARG A 103 -6.56 6.60 11.01
N ARG A 104 -5.92 7.40 10.17
CA ARG A 104 -5.54 8.78 10.46
C ARG A 104 -6.79 9.62 10.64
N LEU A 105 -6.86 10.36 11.73
CA LEU A 105 -7.87 11.41 11.90
C LEU A 105 -7.36 12.71 11.24
N PRO A 106 -8.25 13.60 10.74
CA PRO A 106 -7.85 14.79 9.98
C PRO A 106 -6.82 15.71 10.66
N ALA A 107 -6.80 15.74 12.00
CA ALA A 107 -5.87 16.56 12.77
C ALA A 107 -4.47 15.95 12.92
N ALA A 108 -4.26 14.69 12.51
CA ALA A 108 -3.03 13.93 12.78
C ALA A 108 -2.04 13.99 11.62
N ARG A 109 -1.41 15.15 11.40
CA ARG A 109 -0.47 15.31 10.27
C ARG A 109 0.82 14.52 10.43
N GLU A 110 1.21 14.22 11.67
CA GLU A 110 2.46 13.55 12.01
C GLU A 110 2.39 12.02 11.92
N LEU A 111 1.19 11.46 11.68
CA LEU A 111 0.99 10.03 11.56
C LEU A 111 0.19 9.65 10.33
N SER A 112 0.45 8.48 9.77
CA SER A 112 -0.42 7.80 8.79
C SER A 112 -1.10 6.58 9.38
N TYR A 113 -1.80 5.80 8.56
CA TYR A 113 -2.50 4.61 9.00
C TYR A 113 -1.53 3.59 9.62
N ALA A 114 -1.98 2.89 10.66
CA ALA A 114 -1.18 1.90 11.38
C ALA A 114 -1.93 0.56 11.44
N PRO A 115 -1.48 -0.47 10.70
CA PRO A 115 -2.03 -1.81 10.86
C PRO A 115 -1.62 -2.40 12.21
N PHE A 116 -2.49 -3.22 12.78
CA PHE A 116 -2.20 -3.89 14.05
C PHE A 116 -2.93 -5.23 14.14
N THR A 117 -2.42 -6.14 14.95
CA THR A 117 -3.05 -7.44 15.24
C THR A 117 -3.21 -7.62 16.73
N VAL A 118 -4.33 -8.23 17.13
CA VAL A 118 -4.62 -8.61 18.51
C VAL A 118 -4.56 -10.13 18.61
N ASP A 119 -3.56 -10.66 19.31
CA ASP A 119 -3.43 -12.08 19.62
C ASP A 119 -3.94 -12.33 21.03
N GLY A 120 -5.21 -12.74 21.14
CA GLY A 120 -5.85 -13.05 22.42
C GLY A 120 -5.23 -14.25 23.13
N ASN A 121 -4.64 -15.21 22.40
CA ASN A 121 -4.02 -16.40 22.98
C ASN A 121 -2.68 -16.06 23.64
N LYS A 122 -1.87 -15.23 22.97
CA LYS A 122 -0.60 -14.73 23.53
C LYS A 122 -0.79 -13.53 24.45
N LYS A 123 -2.00 -12.98 24.52
CA LYS A 123 -2.34 -11.74 25.22
C LYS A 123 -1.46 -10.57 24.77
N LYS A 124 -1.29 -10.43 23.44
CA LYS A 124 -0.42 -9.41 22.84
C LYS A 124 -1.11 -8.60 21.75
N ILE A 125 -0.75 -7.34 21.67
CA ILE A 125 -1.06 -6.45 20.55
C ILE A 125 0.25 -6.16 19.82
N TYR A 126 0.23 -6.33 18.51
CA TYR A 126 1.32 -5.99 17.61
C TYR A 126 0.86 -4.80 16.78
N ILE A 127 1.46 -3.63 16.97
CA ILE A 127 1.15 -2.43 16.19
C ILE A 127 2.34 -2.09 15.31
N ASP A 128 2.11 -1.93 14.01
CA ASP A 128 3.11 -1.53 13.03
C ASP A 128 2.96 -0.04 12.74
N LEU A 129 3.84 0.76 13.34
CA LEU A 129 3.94 2.20 13.08
C LEU A 129 5.00 2.52 12.02
N GLY A 130 5.54 1.51 11.34
CA GLY A 130 6.69 1.66 10.47
C GLY A 130 6.47 2.68 9.36
N ASN A 131 5.38 2.52 8.60
CA ASN A 131 4.95 3.52 7.63
C ASN A 131 3.94 4.54 8.20
N SER A 132 3.76 4.62 9.52
CA SER A 132 2.88 5.61 10.15
C SER A 132 3.65 6.82 10.67
N LEU A 133 4.88 6.66 11.17
CA LEU A 133 5.63 7.76 11.80
C LEU A 133 6.20 8.74 10.77
N ALA A 134 5.94 10.05 10.94
CA ALA A 134 6.60 11.08 10.15
C ALA A 134 8.09 11.19 10.48
N ILE A 135 8.90 11.45 9.47
CA ILE A 135 10.36 11.59 9.56
C ILE A 135 10.80 12.96 9.06
N GLY A 136 11.98 13.42 9.49
CA GLY A 136 12.65 14.55 8.84
C GLY A 136 13.58 14.09 7.74
N ARG A 137 14.17 15.04 7.01
CA ARG A 137 15.15 14.78 5.93
C ARG A 137 16.37 13.95 6.35
N ASN A 138 16.73 14.04 7.62
CA ASN A 138 17.80 13.24 8.22
C ASN A 138 17.40 11.79 8.52
N GLY A 139 16.16 11.40 8.21
CA GLY A 139 15.61 10.07 8.41
C GLY A 139 15.12 9.77 9.83
N TYR A 140 15.33 10.67 10.79
CA TYR A 140 14.87 10.45 12.16
C TYR A 140 13.38 10.79 12.31
N ILE A 141 12.71 10.09 13.22
CA ILE A 141 11.31 10.40 13.55
C ILE A 141 11.22 11.85 14.08
N LEU A 142 10.23 12.60 13.62
CA LEU A 142 10.07 13.99 14.04
C LEU A 142 9.67 14.09 15.51
N LYS A 143 10.25 15.07 16.22
CA LYS A 143 9.89 15.38 17.61
C LYS A 143 8.41 15.74 17.76
N SER A 144 7.80 16.29 16.71
CA SER A 144 6.38 16.65 16.68
C SER A 144 5.44 15.45 16.82
N VAL A 145 5.88 14.22 16.52
CA VAL A 145 5.09 13.00 16.79
C VAL A 145 4.77 12.89 18.29
N GLY A 146 5.74 13.21 19.15
CA GLY A 146 5.55 13.24 20.61
C GLY A 146 5.30 11.85 21.24
N GLN A 147 4.89 11.83 22.50
CA GLN A 147 4.60 10.57 23.19
C GLN A 147 3.26 10.02 22.75
N LEU A 148 3.19 8.70 22.53
CA LEU A 148 1.99 8.02 22.04
C LEU A 148 1.46 7.04 23.06
N GLN A 149 0.13 6.91 23.15
CA GLN A 149 -0.54 5.96 24.04
C GLN A 149 -1.70 5.26 23.33
N LEU A 150 -1.75 3.93 23.45
CA LEU A 150 -2.83 3.11 22.92
C LEU A 150 -3.96 2.99 23.94
N GLY A 151 -5.19 3.12 23.48
CA GLY A 151 -6.39 2.98 24.28
C GLY A 151 -7.48 2.17 23.58
N VAL A 152 -8.41 1.63 24.38
CA VAL A 152 -9.67 1.08 23.89
C VAL A 152 -10.78 2.10 24.14
N TYR A 153 -11.43 2.52 23.06
CA TYR A 153 -12.63 3.33 23.11
C TYR A 153 -13.86 2.43 23.30
N ALA A 154 -14.60 2.65 24.38
CA ALA A 154 -15.68 1.74 24.76
C ALA A 154 -16.99 1.95 23.95
N GLY A 155 -17.26 3.18 23.47
CA GLY A 155 -18.60 3.65 23.08
C GLY A 155 -19.63 3.47 24.23
N LYS A 156 -20.71 4.25 24.41
CA LYS A 156 -21.24 5.49 23.84
C LYS A 156 -21.29 6.51 24.98
N ASP A 157 -20.97 7.77 24.72
CA ASP A 157 -21.77 8.83 25.35
C ASP A 157 -22.90 9.17 24.37
N GLU A 158 -24.06 9.57 24.89
CA GLU A 158 -25.34 9.73 24.18
C GLU A 158 -25.32 10.78 23.04
N THR A 159 -24.16 11.40 22.78
CA THR A 159 -23.97 12.54 21.87
C THR A 159 -23.75 12.17 20.41
N GLY A 160 -23.51 10.89 20.09
CA GLY A 160 -23.42 10.42 18.69
C GLY A 160 -22.23 10.95 17.89
N VAL A 161 -21.15 11.38 18.55
CA VAL A 161 -19.95 11.87 17.86
C VAL A 161 -19.18 10.69 17.23
N ASP A 162 -19.06 10.70 15.90
CA ASP A 162 -18.41 9.64 15.08
C ASP A 162 -16.88 9.58 15.21
N THR A 163 -16.26 10.54 15.92
CA THR A 163 -14.81 10.67 16.06
C THR A 163 -14.40 10.71 17.54
N PRO A 164 -13.64 9.72 18.04
CA PRO A 164 -13.15 9.73 19.42
C PRO A 164 -12.29 10.96 19.73
N ASN A 165 -12.45 11.50 20.94
CA ASN A 165 -11.65 12.61 21.47
C ASN A 165 -11.14 12.29 22.89
N CYS A 166 -10.23 13.12 23.41
CA CYS A 166 -9.58 12.88 24.70
C CYS A 166 -10.50 12.99 25.93
N LEU A 167 -11.68 13.62 25.81
CA LEU A 167 -12.67 13.72 26.90
C LEU A 167 -13.54 12.46 26.99
N ASP A 168 -13.51 11.62 25.97
CA ASP A 168 -14.32 10.40 25.95
C ASP A 168 -13.79 9.34 26.92
N LYS A 169 -14.66 8.39 27.25
CA LYS A 169 -14.32 7.24 28.09
C LYS A 169 -13.40 6.24 27.37
N ILE A 170 -12.10 6.50 27.44
CA ILE A 170 -11.03 5.64 26.93
C ILE A 170 -10.39 4.84 28.06
N THR A 171 -10.24 3.53 27.87
CA THR A 171 -9.42 2.70 28.75
C THR A 171 -8.01 2.61 28.16
N TRP A 172 -7.06 3.33 28.76
CA TRP A 172 -5.66 3.33 28.32
C TRP A 172 -4.96 2.01 28.62
N ILE A 173 -4.17 1.53 27.64
CA ILE A 173 -3.50 0.22 27.70
C ILE A 173 -2.02 0.40 28.02
N SER A 174 -1.30 1.08 27.13
CA SER A 174 0.15 1.22 27.23
C SER A 174 0.65 2.41 26.41
N ARG A 175 1.77 2.99 26.86
CA ARG A 175 2.57 3.92 26.07
C ARG A 175 3.26 3.15 24.93
N ILE A 176 3.49 3.84 23.81
CA ILE A 176 4.24 3.30 22.68
C ILE A 176 5.66 3.85 22.70
N TYR A 177 6.63 2.96 22.84
CA TYR A 177 8.04 3.29 23.00
C TYR A 177 8.81 3.19 21.68
N TYR A 178 8.37 3.93 20.66
CA TYR A 178 8.95 3.86 19.29
C TYR A 178 10.34 4.53 19.16
N THR A 179 10.80 5.24 20.19
CA THR A 179 12.14 5.86 20.28
C THR A 179 13.13 5.05 21.13
N GLU A 180 12.66 4.07 21.89
CA GLU A 180 13.50 3.26 22.78
C GLU A 180 14.09 2.04 22.05
N TYR A 181 15.08 1.36 22.64
CA TYR A 181 15.69 0.13 22.12
C TYR A 181 16.23 0.24 20.67
N GLY A 182 16.80 1.41 20.32
CA GLY A 182 17.27 1.71 18.97
C GLY A 182 16.18 2.25 18.03
N GLY A 183 14.94 2.35 18.51
CA GLY A 183 13.83 3.02 17.85
C GLY A 183 13.46 2.42 16.50
N TYR A 184 13.08 3.28 15.57
CA TYR A 184 12.61 2.89 14.23
C TYR A 184 13.59 2.00 13.46
N ILE A 185 14.91 2.26 13.53
CA ILE A 185 15.91 1.50 12.74
C ILE A 185 15.98 0.03 13.19
N PHE A 186 15.78 -0.25 14.47
CA PHE A 186 15.91 -1.62 15.02
C PHE A 186 14.58 -2.37 15.07
N THR A 187 13.48 -1.65 15.28
CA THR A 187 12.14 -2.25 15.44
C THR A 187 11.30 -2.18 14.17
N ALA A 188 11.75 -1.43 13.17
CA ALA A 188 10.95 -1.03 12.02
C ALA A 188 9.63 -0.32 12.37
N GLY A 189 9.53 0.27 13.57
CA GLY A 189 8.30 0.86 14.07
C GLY A 189 7.29 -0.14 14.61
N ILE A 190 7.64 -1.43 14.69
CA ILE A 190 6.79 -2.47 15.27
C ILE A 190 6.90 -2.43 16.79
N SER A 191 5.77 -2.26 17.47
CA SER A 191 5.67 -2.31 18.93
C SER A 191 4.83 -3.50 19.37
N VAL A 192 5.27 -4.15 20.45
CA VAL A 192 4.58 -5.29 21.08
C VAL A 192 4.11 -4.86 22.46
N ILE A 193 2.82 -5.03 22.72
CA ILE A 193 2.16 -4.57 23.94
C ILE A 193 1.46 -5.76 24.58
N ASP A 194 1.69 -5.97 25.87
CA ASP A 194 0.95 -6.98 26.62
C ASP A 194 -0.46 -6.47 26.92
N ILE A 195 -1.46 -7.35 26.77
CA ILE A 195 -2.86 -7.06 27.06
C ILE A 195 -3.09 -7.27 28.57
N PRO A 196 -3.45 -6.20 29.32
CA PRO A 196 -3.80 -6.35 30.73
C PRO A 196 -5.04 -7.23 30.90
N SER A 197 -5.07 -8.09 31.92
CA SER A 197 -6.16 -9.06 32.11
C SER A 197 -7.56 -8.43 32.17
N HIS A 198 -7.67 -7.19 32.68
CA HIS A 198 -8.94 -6.47 32.77
C HIS A 198 -9.48 -5.96 31.41
N LEU A 199 -8.69 -6.06 30.35
CA LEU A 199 -9.04 -5.64 28.98
C LEU A 199 -9.34 -6.81 28.04
N GLU A 200 -9.17 -8.06 28.48
CA GLU A 200 -9.41 -9.25 27.65
C GLU A 200 -10.85 -9.32 27.09
N LEU A 201 -11.83 -8.80 27.83
CA LEU A 201 -13.24 -8.73 27.40
C LEU A 201 -13.55 -7.55 26.46
N LYS A 202 -12.60 -6.64 26.22
CA LYS A 202 -12.79 -5.42 25.41
C LYS A 202 -12.04 -5.46 24.08
N LEU A 203 -11.55 -6.64 23.67
CA LEU A 203 -10.73 -6.75 22.46
C LEU A 203 -11.53 -6.55 21.17
N ASP A 204 -12.85 -6.78 21.17
CA ASP A 204 -13.75 -6.52 20.03
C ASP A 204 -14.34 -5.09 20.06
N LYS A 205 -13.56 -4.11 20.52
CA LYS A 205 -13.92 -2.68 20.61
C LYS A 205 -12.91 -1.83 19.85
N GLN A 206 -13.33 -0.63 19.45
CA GLN A 206 -12.51 0.32 18.71
C GLN A 206 -11.22 0.67 19.47
N PHE A 207 -10.07 0.57 18.80
CA PHE A 207 -8.81 1.07 19.33
C PHE A 207 -8.54 2.51 18.89
N VAL A 208 -7.84 3.25 19.74
CA VAL A 208 -7.39 4.63 19.48
C VAL A 208 -5.94 4.79 19.85
N LEU A 209 -5.22 5.65 19.13
CA LEU A 209 -3.87 6.06 19.42
C LEU A 209 -3.84 7.56 19.67
N ALA A 210 -3.42 7.94 20.88
CA ALA A 210 -3.41 9.32 21.33
C ALA A 210 -1.99 9.87 21.44
N LYS A 211 -1.86 11.18 21.23
CA LYS A 211 -0.71 11.96 21.68
C LYS A 211 -0.92 12.36 23.13
N ILE A 212 0.11 12.18 23.96
CA ILE A 212 0.10 12.54 25.37
C ILE A 212 1.21 13.53 25.72
N ASP A 213 1.01 14.27 26.81
CA ASP A 213 2.08 15.04 27.45
C ASP A 213 2.98 14.15 28.33
N GLU A 214 4.02 14.73 28.93
CA GLU A 214 4.94 14.01 29.83
C GLU A 214 4.23 13.39 31.05
N GLY A 215 3.16 14.04 31.52
CA GLY A 215 2.31 13.59 32.61
C GLY A 215 1.36 12.45 32.23
N GLY A 216 1.23 12.13 30.94
CA GLY A 216 0.29 11.12 30.42
C GLY A 216 -1.11 11.65 30.15
N THR A 217 -1.32 12.97 30.16
CA THR A 217 -2.60 13.58 29.78
C THR A 217 -2.78 13.48 28.27
N CYS A 218 -3.95 13.01 27.83
CA CYS A 218 -4.32 12.99 26.41
C CYS A 218 -4.45 14.41 25.87
N LEU A 219 -3.64 14.71 24.85
CA LEU A 219 -3.66 15.99 24.14
C LEU A 219 -4.55 15.94 22.90
N ASN A 220 -4.43 14.87 22.12
CA ASN A 220 -5.26 14.63 20.94
C ASN A 220 -5.34 13.13 20.60
N ILE A 221 -6.46 12.70 20.03
CA ILE A 221 -6.55 11.39 19.37
C ILE A 221 -6.03 11.55 17.95
N LEU A 222 -4.99 10.79 17.61
CA LEU A 222 -4.35 10.89 16.30
C LEU A 222 -4.89 9.84 15.33
N LEU A 223 -4.98 8.59 15.79
CA LEU A 223 -5.50 7.49 14.99
C LEU A 223 -6.68 6.81 15.69
N ALA A 224 -7.65 6.36 14.93
CA ALA A 224 -8.77 5.57 15.44
C ALA A 224 -9.14 4.45 14.46
N GLU A 225 -9.49 3.29 14.99
CA GLU A 225 -10.08 2.22 14.19
C GLU A 225 -11.48 2.62 13.71
N ASN A 226 -11.98 1.96 12.67
CA ASN A 226 -13.38 2.05 12.29
C ASN A 226 -14.32 1.66 13.45
N LYS A 227 -15.45 2.37 13.64
CA LYS A 227 -16.39 2.11 14.75
C LYS A 227 -17.06 0.75 14.67
N GLU A 228 -17.27 0.25 13.45
CA GLU A 228 -17.81 -1.08 13.16
C GLU A 228 -16.69 -2.13 13.02
N GLY A 229 -15.42 -1.73 13.21
CA GLY A 229 -14.26 -2.61 13.06
C GLY A 229 -13.96 -3.03 11.64
N ILE A 230 -14.64 -2.44 10.64
CA ILE A 230 -14.50 -2.83 9.24
C ILE A 230 -13.14 -2.38 8.69
N ASN A 231 -12.42 -3.35 8.15
CA ASN A 231 -11.20 -3.15 7.38
C ASN A 231 -11.32 -3.86 6.03
N VAL A 232 -10.99 -3.16 4.96
CA VAL A 232 -11.05 -3.66 3.58
C VAL A 232 -9.66 -3.55 2.99
N ARG A 233 -9.14 -4.64 2.42
CA ARG A 233 -7.82 -4.71 1.80
C ARG A 233 -7.90 -5.42 0.46
N PRO A 234 -7.03 -5.11 -0.52
CA PRO A 234 -6.88 -5.95 -1.71
C PRO A 234 -6.35 -7.33 -1.30
N TYR A 235 -7.01 -8.41 -1.74
CA TYR A 235 -6.64 -9.76 -1.31
C TYR A 235 -5.31 -10.22 -1.95
N ASN A 236 -5.09 -9.91 -3.22
CA ASN A 236 -3.90 -10.31 -3.99
C ASN A 236 -2.87 -9.18 -4.22
N SER A 237 -2.88 -8.12 -3.38
CA SER A 237 -2.05 -6.90 -3.53
C SER A 237 -2.19 -6.11 -4.82
N ARG A 238 -2.98 -6.55 -5.80
CA ARG A 238 -3.10 -5.87 -7.09
C ARG A 238 -4.11 -4.74 -7.00
N LEU A 239 -3.58 -3.51 -6.95
CA LEU A 239 -4.34 -2.27 -7.07
C LEU A 239 -3.98 -1.51 -8.35
N VAL A 240 -2.96 -1.95 -9.08
CA VAL A 240 -2.52 -1.35 -10.34
C VAL A 240 -2.59 -2.40 -11.42
N PHE A 241 -3.29 -2.07 -12.50
CA PHE A 241 -3.55 -2.95 -13.63
C PHE A 241 -3.21 -2.26 -14.93
N ARG A 242 -2.94 -3.09 -15.93
CA ARG A 242 -2.80 -2.73 -17.32
C ARG A 242 -3.77 -3.60 -18.10
N ALA A 243 -4.44 -3.04 -19.10
CA ALA A 243 -5.48 -3.71 -19.88
C ALA A 243 -5.36 -3.31 -21.35
N GLN A 244 -5.51 -4.27 -22.25
CA GLN A 244 -5.73 -4.05 -23.67
C GLN A 244 -7.22 -3.80 -23.95
N HIS A 245 -7.54 -3.36 -25.17
CA HIS A 245 -8.91 -3.32 -25.64
C HIS A 245 -9.55 -4.72 -25.51
N GLU A 246 -10.79 -4.76 -25.03
CA GLU A 246 -11.56 -5.97 -24.71
C GLU A 246 -11.08 -6.81 -23.51
N ASP A 247 -10.02 -6.41 -22.80
CA ASP A 247 -9.61 -7.13 -21.59
C ASP A 247 -10.62 -6.95 -20.45
N VAL A 248 -10.86 -8.05 -19.72
CA VAL A 248 -11.60 -8.01 -18.45
C VAL A 248 -10.64 -8.23 -17.29
N ILE A 249 -10.45 -7.19 -16.50
CA ILE A 249 -9.64 -7.23 -15.28
C ILE A 249 -10.51 -7.72 -14.13
N HIS A 250 -9.99 -8.70 -13.40
CA HIS A 250 -10.61 -9.21 -12.18
C HIS A 250 -9.74 -8.94 -10.97
N GLY A 251 -10.38 -8.62 -9.85
CA GLY A 251 -9.72 -8.56 -8.57
C GLY A 251 -10.67 -8.81 -7.41
N ASN A 252 -10.13 -8.80 -6.21
CA ASN A 252 -10.87 -9.11 -5.01
C ASN A 252 -10.40 -8.28 -3.82
N PHE A 253 -11.38 -7.89 -3.01
CA PHE A 253 -11.18 -7.34 -1.69
C PHE A 253 -11.41 -8.41 -0.63
N PHE A 254 -10.66 -8.27 0.46
CA PHE A 254 -10.84 -9.03 1.68
C PHE A 254 -11.29 -8.11 2.80
N VAL A 255 -12.35 -8.50 3.49
CA VAL A 255 -12.99 -7.71 4.53
C VAL A 255 -12.91 -8.42 5.86
N THR A 256 -12.53 -7.68 6.90
CA THR A 256 -12.55 -8.16 8.30
C THR A 256 -13.35 -7.21 9.18
N ILE A 257 -13.83 -7.74 10.30
CA ILE A 257 -14.47 -6.99 11.39
C ILE A 257 -13.65 -7.24 12.66
N PHE A 258 -13.03 -6.19 13.20
CA PHE A 258 -12.13 -6.28 14.34
C PHE A 258 -11.07 -7.38 14.19
N GLY A 259 -10.56 -7.56 12.96
CA GLY A 259 -9.54 -8.56 12.62
C GLY A 259 -10.05 -10.00 12.50
N LYS A 260 -11.37 -10.20 12.47
CA LYS A 260 -12.02 -11.50 12.29
C LYS A 260 -12.78 -11.54 10.96
N LYS A 261 -12.93 -12.74 10.40
CA LYS A 261 -13.77 -12.94 9.21
C LYS A 261 -15.25 -12.60 9.55
N PRO A 262 -15.98 -11.88 8.68
CA PRO A 262 -17.40 -11.65 8.86
C PRO A 262 -18.20 -12.96 8.79
N THR A 263 -19.37 -12.97 9.40
CA THR A 263 -20.35 -14.05 9.24
C THR A 263 -21.23 -13.81 8.02
N THR A 264 -21.97 -14.82 7.58
CA THR A 264 -22.96 -14.70 6.49
C THR A 264 -24.07 -13.69 6.80
N THR A 265 -24.38 -13.48 8.08
CA THR A 265 -25.39 -12.51 8.55
C THR A 265 -24.86 -11.09 8.67
N THR A 266 -23.55 -10.87 8.51
CA THR A 266 -23.00 -9.53 8.60
C THR A 266 -23.35 -8.72 7.35
N ASN A 267 -24.03 -7.60 7.55
CA ASN A 267 -24.34 -6.65 6.49
C ASN A 267 -23.18 -5.65 6.30
N ILE A 268 -22.50 -5.73 5.17
CA ILE A 268 -21.46 -4.78 4.75
C ILE A 268 -21.87 -4.28 3.37
N ASN A 269 -22.20 -3.00 3.28
CA ASN A 269 -22.52 -2.34 2.01
C ASN A 269 -21.24 -1.78 1.40
N LEU A 270 -20.43 -2.65 0.79
CA LEU A 270 -19.25 -2.25 0.01
C LEU A 270 -19.71 -1.80 -1.38
N LYS A 271 -19.23 -0.65 -1.81
CA LYS A 271 -19.48 -0.08 -3.14
C LYS A 271 -18.16 0.22 -3.84
N LEU A 272 -18.20 0.22 -5.16
CA LEU A 272 -17.11 0.63 -6.02
C LEU A 272 -17.61 1.79 -6.90
N GLU A 273 -16.84 2.86 -6.96
CA GLU A 273 -17.22 4.12 -7.61
C GLU A 273 -16.04 4.66 -8.43
N THR A 274 -16.31 5.48 -9.45
CA THR A 274 -15.25 6.17 -10.19
C THR A 274 -14.57 7.19 -9.29
N ALA A 275 -13.26 7.33 -9.43
CA ALA A 275 -12.41 8.17 -8.59
C ALA A 275 -11.58 9.15 -9.42
N ASP A 276 -12.24 9.85 -10.35
CA ASP A 276 -11.59 10.74 -11.31
C ASP A 276 -10.75 11.85 -10.65
N SER A 277 -11.11 12.26 -9.43
CA SER A 277 -10.37 13.25 -8.64
C SER A 277 -8.95 12.82 -8.24
N ILE A 278 -8.63 11.53 -8.30
CA ILE A 278 -7.28 11.01 -8.01
C ILE A 278 -6.33 11.27 -9.20
N ILE A 279 -6.87 11.30 -10.41
CA ILE A 279 -6.12 11.46 -11.65
C ILE A 279 -6.10 12.96 -12.00
N ARG A 280 -4.93 13.62 -11.86
CA ARG A 280 -4.80 15.06 -12.19
C ARG A 280 -4.74 15.27 -13.69
N ASP A 281 -5.31 16.38 -14.15
CA ASP A 281 -4.96 17.03 -15.43
C ASP A 281 -4.99 16.13 -16.68
N HIS A 282 -5.74 15.02 -16.62
CA HIS A 282 -5.96 14.14 -17.76
C HIS A 282 -7.38 14.29 -18.29
N PRO A 283 -7.58 14.29 -19.61
CA PRO A 283 -8.91 14.28 -20.18
C PRO A 283 -9.68 13.02 -19.74
N LEU A 284 -11.00 13.15 -19.58
CA LEU A 284 -11.87 12.03 -19.27
C LEU A 284 -11.97 11.12 -20.50
N GLY A 285 -11.52 9.87 -20.35
CA GLY A 285 -11.70 8.84 -21.38
C GLY A 285 -13.15 8.35 -21.48
N PRO A 286 -13.45 7.48 -22.46
CA PRO A 286 -14.76 6.85 -22.56
C PRO A 286 -15.06 6.02 -21.30
N ALA A 287 -16.33 5.98 -20.89
CA ALA A 287 -16.75 5.23 -19.72
C ALA A 287 -16.50 3.72 -19.92
N GLN A 288 -16.03 3.04 -18.88
CA GLN A 288 -15.75 1.60 -18.90
C GLN A 288 -16.69 0.87 -17.94
N PRO A 289 -17.30 -0.26 -18.32
CA PRO A 289 -18.12 -1.04 -17.40
C PRO A 289 -17.29 -1.63 -16.25
N PHE A 290 -17.80 -1.54 -15.03
CA PHE A 290 -17.22 -2.21 -13.87
C PHE A 290 -18.32 -2.64 -12.91
N GLY A 291 -18.00 -3.57 -12.01
CA GLY A 291 -18.94 -4.04 -11.02
C GLY A 291 -18.26 -4.68 -9.81
N LEU A 292 -19.04 -4.82 -8.75
CA LEU A 292 -18.62 -5.39 -7.47
C LEU A 292 -19.71 -6.35 -6.98
N PHE A 293 -19.32 -7.54 -6.54
CA PHE A 293 -20.24 -8.53 -6.01
C PHE A 293 -19.58 -9.34 -4.87
N LYS A 294 -20.40 -9.73 -3.89
CA LYS A 294 -19.94 -10.55 -2.77
C LYS A 294 -19.73 -11.99 -3.24
N ASP A 295 -18.66 -12.63 -2.77
CA ASP A 295 -18.39 -14.04 -3.04
C ASP A 295 -19.49 -14.94 -2.44
N THR A 296 -19.84 -16.01 -3.15
CA THR A 296 -20.93 -16.91 -2.74
C THR A 296 -20.51 -17.92 -1.68
N VAL A 297 -19.19 -18.12 -1.49
CA VAL A 297 -18.62 -19.12 -0.58
C VAL A 297 -17.96 -18.48 0.64
N ASP A 298 -17.11 -17.46 0.46
CA ASP A 298 -16.45 -16.76 1.57
C ASP A 298 -17.05 -15.36 1.78
N PRO A 299 -17.81 -15.10 2.87
CA PRO A 299 -18.42 -13.80 3.12
C PRO A 299 -17.40 -12.67 3.36
N SER A 300 -16.11 -12.99 3.49
CA SER A 300 -15.00 -12.04 3.61
C SER A 300 -14.54 -11.51 2.26
N ILE A 301 -14.92 -12.14 1.14
CA ILE A 301 -14.42 -11.82 -0.20
C ILE A 301 -15.47 -11.04 -0.99
N TYR A 302 -15.04 -9.94 -1.60
CA TYR A 302 -15.81 -9.20 -2.59
C TYR A 302 -15.02 -9.16 -3.89
N ASN A 303 -15.58 -9.71 -4.95
CA ASN A 303 -14.96 -9.74 -6.27
C ASN A 303 -15.39 -8.51 -7.05
N TYR A 304 -14.48 -7.94 -7.83
CA TYR A 304 -14.77 -6.86 -8.76
C TYR A 304 -14.28 -7.21 -10.16
N TYR A 305 -14.87 -6.55 -11.15
CA TYR A 305 -14.39 -6.57 -12.52
C TYR A 305 -14.35 -5.16 -13.09
N PHE A 306 -13.46 -4.96 -14.06
CA PHE A 306 -13.40 -3.80 -14.93
C PHE A 306 -13.23 -4.31 -16.37
N TYR A 307 -14.07 -3.86 -17.28
CA TYR A 307 -14.03 -4.26 -18.68
C TYR A 307 -13.54 -3.08 -19.52
N ALA A 308 -12.38 -3.23 -20.15
CA ALA A 308 -11.83 -2.28 -21.12
C ALA A 308 -12.58 -2.36 -22.47
N MET A 309 -13.90 -2.18 -22.43
CA MET A 309 -14.81 -2.35 -23.56
C MET A 309 -14.64 -1.26 -24.62
N ASN A 310 -14.33 -0.03 -24.21
CA ASN A 310 -14.25 1.11 -25.14
C ASN A 310 -12.80 1.52 -25.37
N ASP A 311 -12.39 1.69 -26.63
CA ASP A 311 -11.05 2.18 -26.97
C ASP A 311 -10.86 3.64 -26.48
N PRO A 312 -9.80 3.95 -25.70
CA PRO A 312 -9.53 5.32 -25.25
C PRO A 312 -9.20 6.32 -26.36
N ASN A 313 -8.88 5.86 -27.58
CA ASN A 313 -8.68 6.70 -28.78
C ASN A 313 -7.62 7.81 -28.61
N ASN A 314 -6.51 7.51 -27.92
CA ASN A 314 -5.36 8.40 -27.71
C ASN A 314 -5.73 9.80 -27.20
N ILE A 315 -6.68 9.84 -26.26
CA ILE A 315 -7.20 11.09 -25.74
C ILE A 315 -6.14 11.93 -25.01
N ARG A 316 -5.14 11.27 -24.41
CA ARG A 316 -4.04 11.94 -23.70
C ARG A 316 -3.03 12.59 -24.63
N LYS A 317 -2.91 12.17 -25.89
CA LYS A 317 -2.03 12.70 -26.96
C LYS A 317 -0.51 12.58 -26.74
N ILE A 318 -0.06 12.70 -25.48
CA ILE A 318 1.35 12.68 -25.10
C ILE A 318 1.83 11.31 -24.65
N ILE A 319 0.91 10.42 -24.26
CA ILE A 319 1.17 9.07 -23.76
C ILE A 319 -0.02 8.21 -24.20
N ASP A 320 0.29 7.03 -24.74
CA ASP A 320 -0.68 6.03 -25.22
C ASP A 320 -1.68 5.59 -24.15
N GLY A 321 -2.95 5.45 -24.52
CA GLY A 321 -4.03 4.95 -23.69
C GLY A 321 -4.60 5.96 -22.70
N GLN A 322 -5.32 5.44 -21.70
CA GLN A 322 -5.96 6.21 -20.63
C GLN A 322 -5.81 5.54 -19.26
N ILE A 323 -5.71 6.35 -18.20
CA ILE A 323 -5.75 5.86 -16.83
C ILE A 323 -7.17 6.03 -16.28
N TYR A 324 -7.69 4.97 -15.67
CA TYR A 324 -8.95 4.92 -14.94
C TYR A 324 -8.66 4.67 -13.46
N ALA A 325 -9.40 5.32 -12.58
CA ALA A 325 -9.32 5.10 -11.14
C ALA A 325 -10.70 4.73 -10.61
N LEU A 326 -10.75 3.64 -9.84
CA LEU A 326 -11.91 3.26 -9.04
C LEU A 326 -11.55 3.36 -7.56
N GLN A 327 -12.53 3.61 -6.70
CA GLN A 327 -12.34 3.62 -5.26
C GLN A 327 -13.50 2.89 -4.58
N TYR A 328 -13.23 2.26 -3.44
CA TYR A 328 -14.25 1.58 -2.66
C TYR A 328 -14.69 2.39 -1.44
N THR A 329 -15.98 2.33 -1.14
CA THR A 329 -16.61 2.86 0.09
C THR A 329 -17.39 1.76 0.78
N PHE A 330 -17.60 1.87 2.09
CA PHE A 330 -18.42 0.91 2.82
C PHE A 330 -19.29 1.59 3.87
N ASN A 331 -20.52 1.12 4.06
CA ASN A 331 -21.45 1.58 5.10
C ASN A 331 -21.59 3.12 5.23
N GLY A 332 -21.49 3.84 4.11
CA GLY A 332 -21.60 5.31 4.09
C GLY A 332 -20.37 6.05 4.62
N TYR A 333 -19.25 5.36 4.86
CA TYR A 333 -17.97 6.03 5.13
C TYR A 333 -17.59 6.90 3.94
N PRO A 334 -17.37 8.22 4.15
CA PRO A 334 -17.06 9.13 3.05
C PRO A 334 -15.71 8.79 2.44
N LEU A 335 -15.58 9.07 1.14
CA LEU A 335 -14.29 9.09 0.46
C LEU A 335 -13.37 10.08 1.17
N ASN A 336 -12.09 9.74 1.27
CA ASN A 336 -11.12 10.65 1.86
C ASN A 336 -10.91 11.85 0.91
N PRO A 337 -11.18 13.09 1.34
CA PRO A 337 -10.98 14.27 0.48
C PRO A 337 -9.49 14.55 0.21
N ASP A 338 -8.57 14.03 1.03
CA ASP A 338 -7.13 14.09 0.76
C ASP A 338 -6.77 13.10 -0.33
N ARG A 339 -6.45 13.63 -1.53
CA ARG A 339 -6.03 12.84 -2.69
C ARG A 339 -4.91 11.85 -2.37
N ASN A 340 -3.92 12.26 -1.58
CA ASN A 340 -2.77 11.41 -1.26
C ASN A 340 -3.21 10.21 -0.42
N GLU A 341 -4.23 10.39 0.41
CA GLU A 341 -4.83 9.30 1.16
C GLU A 341 -5.84 8.49 0.33
N ALA A 342 -6.54 9.11 -0.63
CA ALA A 342 -7.47 8.44 -1.51
C ALA A 342 -6.78 7.34 -2.36
N MET A 343 -5.51 7.56 -2.74
CA MET A 343 -4.67 6.56 -3.40
C MET A 343 -4.55 5.25 -2.61
N ASN A 344 -4.69 5.27 -1.28
CA ASN A 344 -4.61 4.06 -0.45
C ASN A 344 -5.84 3.15 -0.54
N SER A 345 -6.86 3.59 -1.28
CA SER A 345 -8.08 2.82 -1.59
C SER A 345 -8.39 2.79 -3.08
N ALA A 346 -7.48 3.31 -3.91
CA ALA A 346 -7.66 3.39 -5.35
C ALA A 346 -7.26 2.09 -6.05
N ILE A 347 -8.05 1.69 -7.04
CA ILE A 347 -7.66 0.74 -8.07
C ILE A 347 -7.38 1.56 -9.33
N CYS A 348 -6.15 1.53 -9.80
CA CYS A 348 -5.71 2.22 -11.00
C CYS A 348 -5.58 1.22 -12.16
N ILE A 349 -6.20 1.52 -13.30
CA ILE A 349 -6.13 0.71 -14.51
C ILE A 349 -5.63 1.58 -15.65
N HIS A 350 -4.52 1.21 -16.28
CA HIS A 350 -4.08 1.80 -17.55
C HIS A 350 -4.62 0.95 -18.69
N VAL A 351 -5.55 1.50 -19.46
CA VAL A 351 -6.08 0.90 -20.68
C VAL A 351 -5.30 1.45 -21.86
N TYR A 352 -4.69 0.60 -22.67
CA TYR A 352 -3.97 1.00 -23.89
C TYR A 352 -4.94 1.35 -25.02
N ASP A 353 -4.49 2.18 -25.95
CA ASP A 353 -5.28 2.43 -27.16
C ASP A 353 -5.32 1.16 -28.04
N GLU A 354 -6.44 0.98 -28.74
CA GLU A 354 -6.52 -0.07 -29.75
C GLU A 354 -5.58 0.27 -30.92
N ILE A 355 -4.67 -0.65 -31.24
CA ILE A 355 -3.74 -0.49 -32.36
C ILE A 355 -3.95 -1.66 -33.31
N THR A 356 -4.16 -1.34 -34.59
CA THR A 356 -4.04 -2.31 -35.69
C THR A 356 -2.65 -2.16 -36.31
N PRO A 357 -1.71 -3.09 -36.06
CA PRO A 357 -0.37 -2.99 -36.62
C PRO A 357 -0.42 -3.03 -38.15
N SER A 358 0.41 -2.22 -38.81
CA SER A 358 0.63 -2.32 -40.25
C SER A 358 1.27 -3.67 -40.60
N ASP A 359 0.81 -4.31 -41.68
CA ASP A 359 1.44 -5.53 -42.21
C ASP A 359 2.88 -5.29 -42.71
N GLN A 360 3.24 -4.02 -42.95
CA GLN A 360 4.55 -3.58 -43.41
C GLN A 360 4.96 -2.33 -42.63
N PRO A 361 5.35 -2.47 -41.35
CA PRO A 361 5.67 -1.32 -40.51
C PRO A 361 6.93 -0.63 -41.04
N THR A 362 6.87 0.70 -41.09
CA THR A 362 7.97 1.57 -41.47
C THR A 362 8.46 2.35 -40.26
N TRP A 363 9.75 2.72 -40.27
CA TRP A 363 10.29 3.54 -39.18
C TRP A 363 9.54 4.86 -39.02
N VAL A 364 9.30 5.60 -40.10
CA VAL A 364 8.80 6.97 -40.04
C VAL A 364 7.32 7.04 -39.64
N ILE A 365 6.50 6.12 -40.15
CA ILE A 365 5.04 6.17 -39.94
C ILE A 365 4.65 5.43 -38.65
N ASP A 366 5.26 4.28 -38.39
CA ASP A 366 4.73 3.33 -37.40
C ASP A 366 5.56 3.31 -36.10
N ILE A 367 6.90 3.45 -36.19
CA ILE A 367 7.79 3.26 -35.02
C ILE A 367 8.21 4.58 -34.39
N LEU A 368 8.71 5.53 -35.19
CA LEU A 368 9.24 6.81 -34.73
C LEU A 368 8.23 7.60 -33.89
N PRO A 369 6.92 7.68 -34.23
CA PRO A 369 5.97 8.42 -33.42
C PRO A 369 5.86 7.88 -31.99
N ILE A 370 5.93 6.56 -31.81
CA ILE A 370 5.90 5.92 -30.49
C ILE A 370 7.23 6.18 -29.78
N PHE A 371 8.35 5.84 -30.42
CA PHE A 371 9.67 5.91 -29.80
C PHE A 371 10.08 7.34 -29.43
N GLN A 372 9.64 8.34 -30.20
CA GLN A 372 9.87 9.75 -29.91
C GLN A 372 9.18 10.18 -28.60
N LEU A 373 8.00 9.64 -28.27
CA LEU A 373 7.33 9.92 -26.99
C LEU A 373 8.18 9.41 -25.82
N TYR A 374 8.71 8.20 -25.92
CA TYR A 374 9.61 7.64 -24.89
C TYR A 374 10.94 8.41 -24.81
N ALA A 375 11.51 8.82 -25.95
CA ALA A 375 12.72 9.65 -25.98
C ALA A 375 12.52 11.03 -25.33
N ASN A 376 11.28 11.52 -25.28
CA ASN A 376 10.91 12.77 -24.61
C ASN A 376 10.63 12.55 -23.12
N LEU A 377 9.99 11.44 -22.74
CA LEU A 377 9.69 11.10 -21.35
C LEU A 377 10.92 10.71 -20.54
N PHE A 378 11.89 10.05 -21.19
CA PHE A 378 13.09 9.53 -20.53
C PHE A 378 14.36 10.12 -21.16
N PRO A 379 14.60 11.44 -21.04
CA PRO A 379 15.72 12.10 -21.72
C PRO A 379 17.09 11.57 -21.27
N VAL A 380 17.19 11.02 -20.05
CA VAL A 380 18.40 10.36 -19.54
C VAL A 380 18.83 9.17 -20.41
N MET A 381 17.88 8.50 -21.08
CA MET A 381 18.16 7.36 -21.94
C MET A 381 19.05 7.74 -23.12
N ARG A 382 18.99 8.99 -23.61
CA ARG A 382 19.80 9.45 -24.76
C ARG A 382 21.31 9.27 -24.57
N SER A 383 21.77 9.15 -23.33
CA SER A 383 23.17 8.86 -23.02
C SER A 383 23.62 7.43 -23.39
N PHE A 384 22.68 6.49 -23.56
CA PHE A 384 22.96 5.08 -23.90
C PHE A 384 22.10 4.51 -25.03
N VAL A 385 20.90 5.05 -25.26
CA VAL A 385 20.04 4.81 -26.42
C VAL A 385 19.14 6.04 -26.67
N ASP A 386 19.31 6.67 -27.83
CA ASP A 386 18.35 7.66 -28.31
C ASP A 386 17.26 6.93 -29.12
N LEU A 387 16.05 6.84 -28.56
CA LEU A 387 14.90 6.21 -29.21
C LEU A 387 14.35 7.08 -30.36
N GLY A 388 14.63 8.39 -30.38
CA GLY A 388 14.23 9.28 -31.47
C GLY A 388 15.11 9.15 -32.72
N ASP A 389 16.24 8.45 -32.65
CA ASP A 389 17.19 8.28 -33.75
C ASP A 389 17.22 6.83 -34.26
N TYR A 390 17.00 6.67 -35.57
CA TYR A 390 16.95 5.36 -36.23
C TYR A 390 18.25 4.57 -36.06
N ASN A 391 19.41 5.22 -36.23
CA ASN A 391 20.70 4.52 -36.22
C ASN A 391 21.03 4.02 -34.82
N SER A 392 20.78 4.85 -33.80
CA SER A 392 20.86 4.48 -32.39
C SER A 392 20.01 3.26 -32.07
N VAL A 393 18.75 3.24 -32.51
CA VAL A 393 17.84 2.09 -32.32
C VAL A 393 18.37 0.84 -33.02
N VAL A 394 18.82 0.94 -34.27
CA VAL A 394 19.37 -0.19 -35.02
C VAL A 394 20.64 -0.73 -34.35
N GLU A 395 21.51 0.14 -33.86
CA GLU A 395 22.73 -0.24 -33.13
C GLU A 395 22.39 -1.01 -31.84
N LYS A 396 21.34 -0.58 -31.12
CA LYS A 396 20.91 -1.19 -29.85
C LYS A 396 19.79 -2.22 -29.99
N LYS A 397 19.44 -2.63 -31.21
CA LYS A 397 18.26 -3.47 -31.50
C LYS A 397 18.18 -4.75 -30.67
N CYS A 398 19.31 -5.41 -30.41
CA CYS A 398 19.33 -6.66 -29.64
C CYS A 398 18.90 -6.41 -28.18
N HIS A 399 19.33 -5.30 -27.58
CA HIS A 399 18.94 -4.93 -26.22
C HIS A 399 17.45 -4.56 -26.16
N ILE A 400 16.98 -3.75 -27.12
CA ILE A 400 15.57 -3.35 -27.22
C ILE A 400 14.67 -4.57 -27.39
N LEU A 401 15.01 -5.47 -28.32
CA LEU A 401 14.26 -6.71 -28.52
C LEU A 401 14.28 -7.60 -27.27
N THR A 402 15.41 -7.66 -26.55
CA THR A 402 15.48 -8.42 -25.30
C THR A 402 14.47 -7.90 -24.30
N THR A 403 14.43 -6.58 -24.06
CA THR A 403 13.49 -5.96 -23.12
C THR A 403 12.02 -6.08 -23.55
N MET A 404 11.73 -5.94 -24.85
CA MET A 404 10.36 -6.04 -25.38
C MET A 404 9.85 -7.48 -25.49
N SER A 405 10.75 -8.48 -25.47
CA SER A 405 10.38 -9.90 -25.50
C SER A 405 10.16 -10.50 -24.11
N LEU A 406 10.38 -9.72 -23.04
CA LEU A 406 10.08 -10.17 -21.68
C LEU A 406 8.57 -10.34 -21.50
N ASP A 407 8.19 -11.18 -20.55
CA ASP A 407 6.80 -11.29 -20.13
C ASP A 407 6.30 -9.91 -19.69
N PHE A 408 5.07 -9.56 -20.04
CA PHE A 408 4.49 -8.26 -19.72
C PHE A 408 4.41 -7.97 -18.20
N GLN A 409 4.47 -9.02 -17.37
CA GLN A 409 4.53 -8.94 -15.91
C GLN A 409 5.97 -8.90 -15.36
N ASP A 410 6.99 -9.02 -16.21
CA ASP A 410 8.39 -8.91 -15.80
C ASP A 410 8.71 -7.47 -15.38
N PRO A 411 9.34 -7.23 -14.23
CA PRO A 411 9.69 -5.88 -13.78
C PRO A 411 10.71 -5.17 -14.69
N GLN A 412 11.42 -5.90 -15.55
CA GLN A 412 12.33 -5.35 -16.55
C GLN A 412 11.66 -5.14 -17.93
N TYR A 413 10.40 -5.56 -18.09
CA TYR A 413 9.63 -5.26 -19.29
C TYR A 413 9.46 -3.74 -19.41
N MET A 414 9.89 -3.20 -20.54
CA MET A 414 9.69 -1.80 -20.89
C MET A 414 8.41 -1.71 -21.74
N PRO A 415 7.34 -1.07 -21.24
CA PRO A 415 6.08 -0.96 -21.96
C PRO A 415 6.18 -0.10 -23.21
#